data_AF-A0A4Q9W135-F1
#
_entry.id   AF-A0A4Q9W135-F1
#
_cell.length_a   1.000
_cell.length_b   1.000
_cell.length_c   1.000
_cell.angle_alpha   90.00
_cell.angle_beta   90.00
_cell.angle_gamma   90.00
#
_symmetry.space_group_name_H-M   'P 1'
#
loop_
_entity.id
_entity.type
_entity.pdbx_description
1 polymer ?
#
loop_
_entity_poly.entity_id
_entity_poly.type
_entity_poly.pdbx_seq_one_letter_code
_entity_poly.pdbx_strand_id
1 'polypeptide(L)' 'MFTIDFNDHTNLVKDKWYHQIEDLINFAKEKENIHEDAELSVTFVDKDVIQEINKNYRD' A
#
# COMPACT_ATOMS: atom_id res chain seq x y z
N MET A 1 13.56 6.06 -10.18
CA MET A 1 13.41 4.77 -9.50
C MET A 1 12.14 4.84 -8.66
N PHE A 2 11.14 4.05 -9.01
CA PHE A 2 9.88 3.96 -8.28
C PHE A 2 9.90 2.67 -7.48
N THR A 3 9.90 2.76 -6.15
CA THR A 3 10.03 1.59 -5.25
C THR A 3 8.76 1.42 -4.42
N ILE A 4 8.32 0.17 -4.32
CA ILE A 4 7.18 -0.21 -3.49
C ILE A 4 7.70 -1.13 -2.38
N ASP A 5 7.41 -0.78 -1.13
CA ASP A 5 7.67 -1.61 0.04
C ASP A 5 6.36 -2.15 0.60
N PHE A 6 6.32 -3.47 0.83
CA PHE A 6 5.15 -4.15 1.36
C PHE A 6 5.42 -4.65 2.77
N ASN A 7 4.60 -4.20 3.72
CA ASN A 7 4.69 -4.61 5.12
C ASN A 7 3.40 -5.29 5.58
N ASP A 8 3.43 -6.60 5.84
CA ASP A 8 2.26 -7.35 6.31
C ASP A 8 2.34 -7.64 7.82
N HIS A 9 1.50 -6.96 8.60
CA HIS A 9 1.39 -7.17 10.05
C HIS A 9 0.42 -8.30 10.39
N THR A 10 -0.35 -8.77 9.40
CA THR A 10 -1.35 -9.82 9.58
C THR A 10 -0.77 -11.21 9.31
N ASN A 11 0.24 -11.32 8.44
CA ASN A 11 0.74 -12.58 7.86
C ASN A 11 -0.35 -13.40 7.16
N LEU A 12 -1.43 -12.76 6.70
CA LEU A 12 -2.57 -13.41 6.05
C LEU A 12 -2.64 -13.09 4.55
N VAL A 13 -1.80 -12.18 4.07
CA VAL A 13 -1.79 -11.75 2.67
C VAL A 13 -1.14 -12.85 1.83
N LYS A 14 -1.80 -13.21 0.73
CA LYS A 14 -1.31 -14.22 -0.21
C LYS A 14 -0.40 -13.58 -1.24
N ASP A 15 0.65 -14.28 -1.67
CA ASP A 15 1.59 -13.84 -2.74
C ASP A 15 0.89 -13.25 -3.97
N LYS A 16 -0.20 -13.89 -4.42
CA LYS A 16 -0.99 -13.41 -5.57
C LYS A 16 -1.57 -12.01 -5.39
N TRP A 17 -1.82 -11.58 -4.17
CA TRP A 17 -2.38 -10.26 -3.87
C TRP A 17 -1.30 -9.18 -3.92
N TYR A 18 -0.06 -9.48 -3.52
CA TYR A 18 1.05 -8.53 -3.68
C TYR A 18 1.25 -8.18 -5.15
N HIS A 19 1.28 -9.18 -6.05
CA HIS A 19 1.38 -8.93 -7.49
C HIS A 19 0.21 -8.08 -8.02
N GLN A 20 -1.03 -8.40 -7.61
CA GLN A 20 -2.20 -7.62 -8.04
C GLN A 20 -2.14 -6.15 -7.58
N ILE A 21 -1.64 -5.91 -6.37
CA ILE A 21 -1.51 -4.56 -5.82
C ILE A 21 -0.36 -3.81 -6.50
N GLU A 22 0.77 -4.48 -6.75
CA GLU A 22 1.89 -3.91 -7.51
C GLU A 22 1.47 -3.52 -8.93
N ASP A 23 0.71 -4.36 -9.63
CA ASP A 23 0.16 -4.05 -10.96
C ASP A 23 -0.75 -2.82 -10.91
N LEU A 24 -1.63 -2.73 -9.90
CA LEU A 24 -2.54 -1.59 -9.72
C LEU A 24 -1.78 -0.29 -9.45
N ILE A 25 -0.75 -0.33 -8.59
CA ILE A 25 0.06 0.84 -8.26
C ILE A 25 0.87 1.29 -9.48
N ASN A 26 1.46 0.35 -10.23
CA ASN A 26 2.18 0.68 -11.46
C ASN A 26 1.26 1.28 -12.52
N PHE A 27 0.04 0.76 -12.67
CA PHE A 27 -0.97 1.36 -13.53
C PHE A 27 -1.31 2.79 -13.08
N ALA A 28 -1.54 3.02 -11.79
CA ALA A 28 -1.83 4.35 -11.25
C ALA A 28 -0.66 5.32 -11.49
N LYS A 29 0.58 4.89 -11.25
CA LYS A 29 1.80 5.65 -11.55
C LYS A 29 1.84 6.12 -13.00
N GLU A 30 1.51 5.24 -13.95
CA GLU A 30 1.42 5.60 -15.37
C GLU A 30 0.31 6.63 -15.65
N LYS A 31 -0.86 6.51 -15.00
CA LYS A 31 -1.98 7.44 -15.19
C LYS A 31 -1.73 8.81 -14.60
N GLU A 32 -1.08 8.87 -13.45
CA GLU A 32 -0.72 10.11 -12.77
C GLU A 32 0.56 10.76 -13.34
N ASN A 33 1.18 10.14 -14.37
CA ASN A 33 2.42 10.62 -15.01
C ASN A 33 3.55 10.85 -13.99
N ILE A 34 3.68 9.95 -13.01
CA ILE A 34 4.76 10.00 -12.02
C ILE A 34 6.03 9.49 -12.70
N HIS A 35 6.88 10.43 -13.09
CA HIS A 35 8.16 10.18 -13.76
C HIS A 35 9.37 10.40 -12.85
N GLU A 36 9.14 10.97 -11.67
CA GLU A 36 10.17 11.20 -10.66
C GLU A 36 10.45 9.97 -9.81
N ASP A 37 11.58 10.03 -9.10
CA ASP A 37 11.92 9.03 -8.10
C ASP A 37 10.91 9.14 -6.94
N ALA A 38 10.22 8.04 -6.66
CA ALA A 38 9.20 8.01 -5.61
C ALA A 38 9.27 6.69 -4.85
N GLU A 39 9.02 6.77 -3.56
CA GLU A 39 8.95 5.63 -2.66
C GLU A 39 7.53 5.53 -2.10
N LEU A 40 6.96 4.33 -2.13
CA LEU A 40 5.62 4.06 -1.66
C LEU A 40 5.66 2.84 -0.73
N SER A 41 5.07 2.98 0.46
CA SER A 41 4.94 1.87 1.40
C SER A 41 3.46 1.50 1.55
N VAL A 42 3.15 0.21 1.46
CA VAL A 42 1.82 -0.36 1.70
C VAL A 42 1.90 -1.26 2.92
N THR A 43 1.16 -0.89 3.97
CA THR A 43 1.06 -1.69 5.20
C THR A 43 -0.29 -2.40 5.26
N PHE A 44 -0.27 -3.72 5.41
CA PHE A 44 -1.45 -4.54 5.64
C PHE A 44 -1.66 -4.71 7.14
N VAL A 45 -2.84 -4.28 7.61
CA VAL A 45 -3.23 -4.32 9.01
C VAL A 45 -4.65 -4.88 9.14
N ASP A 46 -5.00 -5.33 10.33
CA ASP A 46 -6.34 -5.80 10.61
C ASP A 46 -7.34 -4.65 10.84
N LYS A 47 -8.60 -5.04 11.05
CA LYS A 47 -9.71 -4.11 11.27
C LYS A 47 -9.57 -3.29 12.55
N ASP A 48 -8.94 -3.83 13.59
CA ASP A 48 -8.84 -3.15 14.88
C ASP A 48 -7.80 -2.02 14.79
N VAL A 49 -6.69 -2.28 14.11
CA VAL A 49 -5.69 -1.24 13.78
C VAL A 49 -6.30 -0.15 12.89
N ILE A 50 -7.10 -0.50 11.88
CA ILE A 50 -7.81 0.49 11.03
C ILE A 50 -8.74 1.38 11.87
N GLN A 51 -9.46 0.80 12.85
CA GLN A 51 -10.34 1.57 13.74
C GLN A 51 -9.55 2.53 14.63
N GLU A 52 -8.40 2.11 15.16
CA GLU A 52 -7.52 2.94 15.96
C GLU A 52 -6.96 4.12 15.16
N ILE A 53 -6.43 3.86 13.96
CA ILE A 53 -5.94 4.90 13.04
C ILE A 53 -7.06 5.92 12.77
N ASN A 54 -8.24 5.46 12.35
CA ASN A 54 -9.35 6.36 12.04
C ASN A 54 -9.83 7.19 13.24
N LYS A 55 -9.72 6.66 14.46
CA LYS A 55 -10.02 7.43 15.68
C LYS A 55 -9.03 8.57 15.87
N ASN A 56 -7.75 8.32 15.61
CA ASN A 56 -6.67 9.31 15.77
C ASN A 56 -6.70 10.43 14.71
N TYR A 57 -7.24 10.16 13.52
CA TYR A 57 -7.35 11.15 12.42
C TYR A 57 -8.70 11.90 12.35
N ARG A 58 -9.60 11.70 13.32
CA ARG A 58 -10.92 12.34 13.36
C ARG A 58 -10.96 13.68 14.11
N ASP A 59 -9.86 14.04 14.78
CA ASP A 59 -9.64 15.37 15.38
C ASP A 59 -8.82 16.27 14.45
#